data_AF-A0A1X0S784-F1
#
_entry.id   AF-A0A1X0S784-F1
#
_cell.length_a   1.000
_cell.length_b   1.000
_cell.length_c   1.000
_cell.angle_alpha   90.00
_cell.angle_beta   90.00
_cell.angle_gamma   90.00
#
_symmetry.space_group_name_H-M   'P 1'
#
loop_
_entity.id
_entity.type
_entity.pdbx_description
1 polymer ?
#
loop_
_entity_poly.entity_id
_entity_poly.type
_entity_poly.pdbx_seq_one_letter_code
_entity_poly.pdbx_strand_id
1 'polypeptide(L)'
;MSKKKEVVRSKYFTIDSYFRSPKAIQSDSQTRCEQDLVAIEQQKREPCPVCNTMIYTESVSMEVHINQCLDAQESVSDTHASLDTSFTSSLTTEATFTSSLDAQEYALEQQDMTTAECVTEQENGAKDENDNSDCSKEGSVTIDDQNCRILPSAWKSLFSLKQSNDNKRDILAPKNTNNFKAKIQERSNNTKTKPCPFYKWVKDTRFVVDAFNYGKIPDCDGYFLTHFHSDHYEGLRTRWSHGPIYCSQVTANLVRQELRVDSRFVHPLPMNELYPIPGSNVTVALIDANHCPGSVLFLFIVERPNKTVVRHLHTGDFRAAPRMCLHPLLRQPDNPPIQCLYLDTTYLSPQYAFPAQEECIQAVCDTVQKEIMEQDKRKDNTLSKWFTCKTQVDKRMLIVVGTYTVGKERVFINVAKMLKCKIYANKKKAKILHCLEDEELRSMLTEDPKEAQVHVVSLRDIRADMMANYLWDLRTHFDSLIAFKPTGWAYKSTTSETVDMNFAALSQVIMPPSNRMLNLSPNYESTNIKIYAVPYSEHSSFRELASFIASLDIQQIIPTVNISQKDKLFYFIDKWQQEKATKRIEVVAYPNENYW
;
A
#
# COMPACT_ATOMS: atom_id res chain seq x y z
N MET A 1 46.49 22.28 -50.97
CA MET A 1 46.31 22.28 -49.50
C MET A 1 44.82 22.21 -49.20
N SER A 2 44.30 21.05 -48.80
CA SER A 2 42.87 20.86 -48.55
C SER A 2 42.70 20.27 -47.15
N LYS A 3 42.16 21.06 -46.22
CA LYS A 3 41.92 20.66 -44.82
C LYS A 3 40.61 19.87 -44.76
N LYS A 4 40.70 18.59 -44.37
CA LYS A 4 39.56 17.75 -44.00
C LYS A 4 38.89 18.29 -42.74
N LYS A 5 37.58 18.54 -42.79
CA LYS A 5 36.72 18.67 -41.61
C LYS A 5 36.43 17.27 -41.07
N GLU A 6 36.81 17.03 -39.82
CA GLU A 6 36.38 15.85 -39.06
C GLU A 6 34.90 16.01 -38.69
N VAL A 7 34.08 15.06 -39.15
CA VAL A 7 32.70 14.90 -38.73
C VAL A 7 32.70 13.94 -37.54
N VAL A 8 32.47 14.47 -36.34
CA VAL A 8 32.21 13.66 -35.15
C VAL A 8 30.83 13.00 -35.32
N ARG A 9 30.81 11.72 -35.68
CA ARG A 9 29.60 10.90 -35.68
C ARG A 9 29.22 10.60 -34.23
N SER A 10 28.09 11.15 -33.79
CA SER A 10 27.45 10.72 -32.55
C SER A 10 26.97 9.26 -32.68
N LYS A 11 27.35 8.40 -31.74
CA LYS A 11 26.90 7.01 -31.61
C LYS A 11 25.64 6.92 -30.75
N TYR A 12 24.61 7.70 -31.04
CA TYR A 12 23.31 7.51 -30.39
C TYR A 12 22.72 6.16 -30.82
N PHE A 13 22.54 5.24 -29.88
CA PHE A 13 21.56 4.15 -30.02
C PHE A 13 20.18 4.80 -30.09
N THR A 14 19.60 4.89 -31.28
CA THR A 14 18.24 5.39 -31.46
C THR A 14 17.26 4.35 -30.95
N ILE A 15 16.46 4.71 -29.94
CA ILE A 15 15.36 3.91 -29.38
C ILE A 15 14.41 3.41 -30.47
N ASP A 16 14.32 4.11 -31.60
CA ASP A 16 13.51 3.75 -32.77
C ASP A 16 13.82 2.36 -33.36
N SER A 17 15.03 1.81 -33.16
CA SER A 17 15.35 0.47 -33.66
C SER A 17 14.59 -0.64 -32.93
N TYR A 18 14.06 -0.37 -31.74
CA TYR A 18 13.22 -1.31 -30.98
C TYR A 18 11.74 -1.26 -31.41
N PHE A 19 11.29 -0.19 -32.08
CA PHE A 19 9.87 0.12 -32.31
C PHE A 19 9.44 0.01 -33.78
N ARG A 20 9.97 -0.96 -34.54
CA ARG A 20 9.32 -1.31 -35.82
C ARG A 20 8.04 -2.09 -35.55
N SER A 21 6.90 -1.40 -35.64
CA SER A 21 5.59 -2.06 -35.76
C SER A 21 5.60 -2.99 -36.98
N PRO A 22 5.01 -4.20 -36.91
CA PRO A 22 4.80 -5.02 -38.09
C PRO A 22 3.95 -4.22 -39.10
N LYS A 23 4.43 -4.12 -40.34
CA LYS A 23 3.65 -3.55 -41.44
C LYS A 23 2.36 -4.35 -41.60
N ALA A 24 1.27 -3.62 -41.83
CA ALA A 24 -0.07 -4.13 -42.09
C ALA A 24 -0.08 -5.40 -42.94
N ILE A 25 -0.60 -6.49 -42.38
CA ILE A 25 -1.06 -7.65 -43.14
C ILE A 25 -2.54 -7.39 -43.43
N GLN A 26 -2.85 -7.12 -44.71
CA GLN A 26 -4.22 -7.09 -45.19
C GLN A 26 -4.77 -8.52 -45.33
N SER A 27 -6.06 -8.64 -44.98
CA SER A 27 -7.07 -9.62 -45.42
C SER A 27 -6.74 -11.11 -45.34
N ASP A 28 -7.35 -11.76 -44.36
CA ASP A 28 -8.17 -12.98 -44.44
C ASP A 28 -7.92 -13.89 -43.24
N SER A 29 -8.84 -13.85 -42.26
CA SER A 29 -9.14 -14.97 -41.34
C SER A 29 -10.15 -14.57 -40.25
N GLN A 30 -11.33 -14.08 -40.63
CA GLN A 30 -12.52 -14.20 -39.78
C GLN A 30 -13.02 -15.65 -39.84
N THR A 31 -12.31 -16.61 -39.23
CA THR A 31 -12.82 -17.95 -38.83
C THR A 31 -11.76 -18.85 -38.16
N ARG A 32 -10.77 -18.28 -37.47
CA ARG A 32 -9.80 -19.10 -36.71
C ARG A 32 -9.37 -18.56 -35.35
N CYS A 33 -10.08 -17.56 -34.81
CA CYS A 33 -9.73 -16.93 -33.53
C CYS A 33 -10.62 -17.38 -32.35
N GLU A 34 -11.73 -18.08 -32.59
CA GLU A 34 -12.63 -18.56 -31.52
C GLU A 34 -12.19 -19.89 -30.90
N GLN A 35 -11.34 -20.68 -31.57
CA GLN A 35 -10.93 -22.00 -31.09
C GLN A 35 -9.57 -22.04 -30.36
N ASP A 36 -8.76 -20.98 -30.46
CA ASP A 36 -7.44 -20.92 -29.82
C ASP A 36 -7.45 -20.20 -28.44
N LEU A 37 -8.56 -19.54 -28.06
CA LEU A 37 -8.71 -18.87 -26.76
C LEU A 37 -9.28 -19.77 -25.65
N VAL A 38 -9.87 -20.91 -26.00
CA VAL A 38 -10.38 -21.92 -25.05
C VAL A 38 -9.28 -22.95 -24.66
N ALA A 39 -8.10 -22.88 -25.28
CA ALA A 39 -6.99 -23.81 -25.03
C ALA A 39 -5.90 -23.27 -24.07
N ILE A 40 -6.15 -22.14 -23.38
CA ILE A 40 -5.22 -21.56 -22.38
C ILE A 40 -5.83 -21.67 -20.97
N GLU A 41 -6.03 -22.90 -20.50
CA GLU A 41 -6.28 -23.21 -19.07
C GLU A 41 -5.32 -24.31 -18.60
N GLN A 42 -4.04 -24.17 -18.93
CA GLN A 42 -2.97 -24.86 -18.22
C GLN A 42 -2.38 -23.90 -17.18
N GLN A 43 -2.78 -24.09 -15.91
CA GLN A 43 -2.33 -23.33 -14.75
C GLN A 43 -0.79 -23.28 -14.68
N LYS A 44 -0.19 -22.16 -15.10
CA LYS A 44 1.27 -21.97 -14.99
C LYS A 44 1.63 -21.55 -13.56
N ARG A 45 2.51 -22.33 -12.93
CA ARG A 45 3.17 -21.98 -11.66
C ARG A 45 4.57 -21.49 -11.95
N GLU A 46 4.98 -20.40 -11.30
CA GLU A 46 6.35 -19.88 -11.39
C GLU A 46 6.99 -19.84 -9.99
N PRO A 47 8.30 -20.14 -9.84
CA PRO A 47 8.99 -20.04 -8.56
C PRO A 47 9.31 -18.59 -8.20
N CYS A 48 9.09 -18.21 -6.94
CA CYS A 48 9.51 -16.92 -6.40
C CYS A 48 11.04 -16.77 -6.47
N PRO A 49 11.59 -15.66 -6.99
CA PRO A 49 13.04 -15.43 -7.03
C PRO A 49 13.69 -15.21 -5.65
N VAL A 50 12.90 -15.01 -4.59
CA VAL A 50 13.39 -14.72 -3.23
C VAL A 50 13.35 -15.95 -2.33
N CYS A 51 12.23 -16.69 -2.29
CA CYS A 51 12.06 -17.85 -1.41
C CYS A 51 11.85 -19.18 -2.17
N ASN A 52 11.87 -19.16 -3.50
CA ASN A 52 11.70 -20.32 -4.39
C ASN A 52 10.36 -21.07 -4.25
N THR A 53 9.36 -20.47 -3.59
CA THR A 53 8.00 -21.04 -3.47
C THR A 53 7.26 -20.91 -4.80
N MET A 54 6.56 -21.98 -5.23
CA MET A 54 5.79 -22.00 -6.48
C MET A 54 4.47 -21.24 -6.32
N ILE A 55 4.29 -20.16 -7.07
CA ILE A 55 3.13 -19.25 -6.99
C ILE A 55 2.22 -19.44 -8.20
N TYR A 56 0.90 -19.45 -7.96
CA TYR A 56 -0.12 -19.47 -9.01
C TYR A 56 -0.30 -18.06 -9.57
N THR A 57 -0.17 -17.90 -10.89
CA THR A 57 -0.19 -16.59 -11.56
C THR A 57 -1.58 -15.95 -11.70
N GLU A 58 -2.65 -16.63 -11.24
CA GLU A 58 -4.04 -16.13 -11.35
C GLU A 58 -4.59 -15.47 -10.07
N SER A 59 -3.92 -15.56 -8.93
CA SER A 59 -4.47 -15.01 -7.65
C SER A 59 -3.46 -14.35 -6.72
N VAL A 60 -2.17 -14.36 -7.09
CA VAL A 60 -1.12 -13.65 -6.37
C VAL A 60 -0.22 -13.07 -7.45
N SER A 61 -0.19 -11.74 -7.61
CA SER A 61 0.90 -11.15 -8.40
C SER A 61 2.19 -11.62 -7.75
N MET A 62 3.04 -12.29 -8.51
CA MET A 62 4.39 -12.71 -8.11
C MET A 62 5.10 -11.59 -7.33
N GLU A 63 4.85 -10.34 -7.72
CA GLU A 63 5.30 -9.11 -7.08
C GLU A 63 4.85 -8.94 -5.62
N VAL A 64 3.61 -9.28 -5.27
CA VAL A 64 3.13 -9.22 -3.87
C VAL A 64 3.82 -10.27 -3.01
N HIS A 65 4.01 -11.48 -3.54
CA HIS A 65 4.76 -12.51 -2.83
C HIS A 65 6.25 -12.15 -2.73
N ILE A 66 6.83 -11.57 -3.78
CA ILE A 66 8.20 -11.04 -3.76
C ILE A 66 8.33 -9.93 -2.72
N ASN A 67 7.45 -8.93 -2.70
CA ASN A 67 7.44 -7.84 -1.72
C ASN A 67 7.25 -8.41 -0.30
N GLN A 68 6.38 -9.40 -0.14
CA GLN A 68 6.24 -10.14 1.12
C GLN A 68 7.54 -10.86 1.55
N CYS A 69 8.23 -11.51 0.61
CA CYS A 69 9.50 -12.17 0.88
C CYS A 69 10.65 -11.18 1.13
N LEU A 70 10.69 -10.04 0.43
CA LEU A 70 11.72 -9.02 0.56
C LEU A 70 11.61 -8.31 1.92
N ASP A 71 10.44 -7.83 2.34
CA ASP A 71 10.34 -7.22 3.69
C ASP A 71 10.49 -8.26 4.82
N ALA A 72 10.43 -9.57 4.52
CA ALA A 72 10.78 -10.62 5.48
C ALA A 72 12.30 -10.78 5.64
N GLN A 73 13.11 -10.44 4.63
CA GLN A 73 14.57 -10.51 4.74
C GLN A 73 15.17 -9.32 5.52
N GLU A 74 14.53 -8.15 5.49
CA GLU A 74 14.95 -7.00 6.31
C GLU A 74 14.78 -7.26 7.81
N SER A 75 13.78 -8.06 8.22
CA SER A 75 13.58 -8.44 9.62
C SER A 75 14.54 -9.52 10.16
N VAL A 76 15.31 -10.19 9.30
CA VAL A 76 16.18 -11.32 9.67
C VAL A 76 17.67 -10.94 9.64
N SER A 77 18.01 -9.70 9.27
CA SER A 77 19.39 -9.22 9.26
C SER A 77 20.04 -9.07 10.65
N ASP A 78 19.29 -9.33 11.73
CA ASP A 78 19.78 -9.32 13.12
C ASP A 78 19.72 -10.71 13.81
N THR A 79 19.82 -11.85 13.11
CA THR A 79 20.18 -13.13 13.77
C THR A 79 20.86 -14.09 12.81
N HIS A 80 22.19 -14.08 12.74
CA HIS A 80 22.95 -15.23 12.26
C HIS A 80 23.30 -16.14 13.43
N ALA A 81 22.53 -17.22 13.59
CA ALA A 81 22.99 -18.46 14.20
C ALA A 81 22.35 -19.63 13.47
N SER A 82 23.20 -20.38 12.79
CA SER A 82 22.96 -21.64 12.09
C SER A 82 22.14 -22.63 12.92
N LEU A 83 21.20 -23.32 12.29
CA LEU A 83 20.89 -24.73 12.59
C LEU A 83 20.27 -25.38 11.34
N ASP A 84 21.04 -26.28 10.73
CA ASP A 84 20.58 -27.30 9.81
C ASP A 84 19.55 -28.21 10.51
N THR A 85 18.50 -28.62 9.80
CA THR A 85 17.92 -29.96 9.98
C THR A 85 16.99 -30.31 8.82
N SER A 86 17.46 -31.25 8.02
CA SER A 86 16.70 -32.08 7.09
C SER A 86 15.68 -32.95 7.82
N PHE A 87 14.43 -33.04 7.35
CA PHE A 87 13.61 -34.24 7.53
C PHE A 87 12.58 -34.41 6.40
N THR A 88 12.58 -35.60 5.83
CA THR A 88 11.79 -36.10 4.70
C THR A 88 10.54 -36.86 5.16
N SER A 89 9.45 -36.80 4.37
CA SER A 89 8.42 -37.85 4.15
C SER A 89 7.54 -38.23 5.37
N SER A 90 6.22 -38.46 5.31
CA SER A 90 5.46 -39.32 4.38
C SER A 90 3.94 -39.12 4.53
N LEU A 91 3.24 -39.45 3.44
CA LEU A 91 1.79 -39.65 3.29
C LEU A 91 1.22 -40.76 4.20
N THR A 92 -0.04 -40.62 4.62
CA THR A 92 -1.04 -41.70 4.59
C THR A 92 -2.47 -41.14 4.48
N THR A 93 -3.29 -41.94 3.80
CA THR A 93 -4.63 -41.73 3.26
C THR A 93 -5.76 -42.21 4.18
N GLU A 94 -6.94 -41.62 3.93
CA GLU A 94 -8.31 -42.18 4.00
C GLU A 94 -8.95 -42.63 5.32
N ALA A 95 -10.12 -42.04 5.60
CA ALA A 95 -11.35 -42.80 5.87
C ALA A 95 -12.59 -41.94 5.60
N THR A 96 -13.37 -42.40 4.63
CA THR A 96 -14.73 -41.96 4.23
C THR A 96 -15.76 -42.54 5.19
N PHE A 97 -16.83 -41.81 5.51
CA PHE A 97 -18.17 -42.43 5.67
C PHE A 97 -19.29 -41.41 5.41
N THR A 98 -20.26 -41.87 4.62
CA THR A 98 -21.54 -41.30 4.17
C THR A 98 -22.52 -41.12 5.35
N SER A 99 -23.66 -40.40 5.36
CA SER A 99 -24.74 -40.18 4.38
C SER A 99 -25.84 -39.26 4.99
N SER A 100 -26.80 -38.86 4.13
CA SER A 100 -28.16 -38.27 4.34
C SER A 100 -28.25 -36.75 4.60
N LEU A 101 -28.84 -35.91 3.73
CA LEU A 101 -30.29 -35.79 3.34
C LEU A 101 -31.14 -35.55 4.61
N ASP A 102 -31.96 -34.51 4.79
CA ASP A 102 -32.81 -33.75 3.87
C ASP A 102 -33.11 -32.32 4.39
N ALA A 103 -33.68 -31.52 3.49
CA ALA A 103 -34.12 -30.14 3.63
C ALA A 103 -35.53 -29.98 4.22
N GLN A 104 -35.93 -28.69 4.36
CA GLN A 104 -37.31 -28.16 4.52
C GLN A 104 -37.90 -28.31 5.94
N GLU A 105 -38.62 -27.37 6.57
CA GLU A 105 -39.32 -26.13 6.21
C GLU A 105 -39.82 -25.49 7.53
N TYR A 106 -40.09 -24.18 7.56
CA TYR A 106 -41.27 -23.49 8.14
C TYR A 106 -40.97 -22.06 8.61
N ALA A 107 -41.65 -21.12 7.95
CA ALA A 107 -41.92 -19.76 8.38
C ALA A 107 -43.44 -19.60 8.56
N LEU A 108 -43.85 -18.44 9.12
CA LEU A 108 -45.21 -17.92 9.38
C LEU A 108 -45.77 -18.35 10.76
N GLU A 109 -46.45 -17.51 11.55
CA GLU A 109 -47.27 -16.34 11.24
C GLU A 109 -47.54 -15.47 12.51
N GLN A 110 -48.25 -14.36 12.31
CA GLN A 110 -48.41 -13.19 13.19
C GLN A 110 -49.58 -13.22 14.21
N GLN A 111 -49.73 -12.06 14.90
CA GLN A 111 -50.90 -11.46 15.59
C GLN A 111 -51.02 -11.77 17.10
N ASP A 112 -51.41 -10.86 18.00
CA ASP A 112 -52.24 -9.67 17.84
C ASP A 112 -52.10 -8.64 19.01
N MET A 113 -52.65 -7.45 18.77
CA MET A 113 -52.86 -6.22 19.56
C MET A 113 -53.30 -6.32 21.05
N THR A 114 -53.03 -5.27 21.86
CA THR A 114 -53.99 -4.19 22.26
C THR A 114 -53.60 -3.39 23.53
N THR A 115 -53.61 -2.05 23.38
CA THR A 115 -54.13 -0.97 24.26
C THR A 115 -53.86 -0.91 25.77
N ALA A 116 -53.33 0.23 26.24
CA ALA A 116 -54.02 1.13 27.20
C ALA A 116 -53.25 2.46 27.40
N GLU A 117 -53.90 3.57 27.07
CA GLU A 117 -53.57 4.94 27.51
C GLU A 117 -54.26 5.25 28.84
N CYS A 118 -53.59 6.00 29.73
CA CYS A 118 -54.16 7.07 30.57
C CYS A 118 -53.01 7.75 31.34
N VAL A 119 -52.66 9.02 31.07
CA VAL A 119 -53.27 10.28 31.54
C VAL A 119 -52.71 10.74 32.90
N THR A 120 -51.92 11.84 32.78
CA THR A 120 -51.69 12.99 33.68
C THR A 120 -51.44 12.80 35.17
N GLU A 121 -50.39 13.46 35.68
CA GLU A 121 -50.54 14.67 36.50
C GLU A 121 -49.20 15.41 36.67
N GLN A 122 -49.26 16.73 36.53
CA GLN A 122 -48.25 17.70 36.93
C GLN A 122 -48.39 17.94 38.43
N GLU A 123 -47.30 18.21 39.17
CA GLU A 123 -47.21 19.40 40.03
C GLU A 123 -45.81 19.64 40.63
N ASN A 124 -45.35 20.85 40.35
CA ASN A 124 -44.47 21.81 41.02
C ASN A 124 -44.00 21.63 42.49
N GLY A 125 -42.84 22.24 42.76
CA GLY A 125 -42.45 22.87 44.04
C GLY A 125 -41.09 22.39 44.56
N ALA A 126 -40.00 23.16 44.46
CA ALA A 126 -39.52 24.17 45.44
C ALA A 126 -39.34 23.57 46.86
N LYS A 127 -38.30 23.83 47.66
CA LYS A 127 -37.12 24.69 47.70
C LYS A 127 -36.35 24.27 48.99
N ASP A 128 -35.27 24.98 49.30
CA ASP A 128 -34.55 25.04 50.61
C ASP A 128 -33.41 24.02 50.80
N GLU A 129 -32.14 24.42 50.76
CA GLU A 129 -31.33 25.34 51.60
C GLU A 129 -30.62 24.63 52.76
N ASN A 130 -29.30 24.87 52.82
CA ASN A 130 -28.41 24.84 53.99
C ASN A 130 -28.10 23.44 54.58
N ASP A 131 -26.91 23.10 55.08
CA ASP A 131 -25.82 23.91 55.61
C ASP A 131 -24.55 23.03 55.78
N ASN A 132 -23.39 23.64 55.51
CA ASN A 132 -22.14 23.64 56.28
C ASN A 132 -21.37 22.38 56.79
N SER A 133 -20.05 22.63 56.88
CA SER A 133 -18.95 21.98 57.61
C SER A 133 -18.28 20.78 56.91
N ASP A 134 -17.08 20.91 56.34
CA ASP A 134 -15.75 21.23 56.91
C ASP A 134 -15.27 20.18 57.93
N CYS A 135 -14.30 19.34 57.51
CA CYS A 135 -12.98 19.24 58.14
C CYS A 135 -12.23 17.97 57.67
N SER A 136 -11.02 18.23 57.19
CA SER A 136 -9.86 17.35 57.06
C SER A 136 -9.68 16.25 58.12
N LYS A 137 -9.14 15.08 57.73
CA LYS A 137 -7.78 14.64 58.13
C LYS A 137 -7.39 13.27 57.59
N GLU A 138 -6.08 13.21 57.36
CA GLU A 138 -5.23 12.09 56.97
C GLU A 138 -5.29 10.90 57.93
N GLY A 139 -4.97 9.71 57.41
CA GLY A 139 -4.81 8.49 58.20
C GLY A 139 -4.16 7.38 57.38
N SER A 140 -2.83 7.40 57.31
CA SER A 140 -1.98 6.29 56.86
C SER A 140 -2.07 5.09 57.81
N VAL A 141 -2.31 3.89 57.29
CA VAL A 141 -2.00 2.63 58.00
C VAL A 141 -1.47 1.59 57.00
N THR A 142 -0.23 1.19 57.23
CA THR A 142 0.47 0.02 56.68
C THR A 142 0.11 -1.22 57.47
N ILE A 143 -0.20 -2.35 56.82
CA ILE A 143 -0.03 -3.71 57.37
C ILE A 143 0.39 -4.66 56.25
N ASP A 144 1.53 -5.32 56.46
CA ASP A 144 2.06 -6.52 55.78
C ASP A 144 1.05 -7.69 55.84
N ASP A 145 0.97 -8.53 54.80
CA ASP A 145 1.45 -9.91 54.97
C ASP A 145 1.49 -10.74 53.67
N GLN A 146 2.36 -11.73 53.78
CA GLN A 146 2.89 -12.64 52.77
C GLN A 146 1.86 -13.61 52.20
N ASN A 147 1.98 -13.92 50.90
CA ASN A 147 1.79 -15.30 50.43
C ASN A 147 2.50 -15.59 49.10
N CYS A 148 3.57 -16.36 49.19
CA CYS A 148 4.30 -16.97 48.08
C CYS A 148 3.46 -18.08 47.42
N ARG A 149 3.28 -18.02 46.10
CA ARG A 149 3.10 -19.23 45.27
C ARG A 149 3.97 -19.14 44.02
N ILE A 150 4.68 -20.24 43.81
CA ILE A 150 5.77 -20.49 42.88
C ILE A 150 5.30 -20.38 41.42
N LEU A 151 6.01 -19.61 40.60
CA LEU A 151 5.85 -19.56 39.14
C LEU A 151 7.14 -20.06 38.45
N PRO A 152 7.07 -20.88 37.39
CA PRO A 152 8.23 -21.37 36.67
C PRO A 152 9.00 -20.26 35.95
N SER A 153 10.32 -20.35 36.03
CA SER A 153 11.31 -19.40 35.54
C SER A 153 11.45 -19.40 34.02
N ALA A 154 11.04 -18.31 33.38
CA ALA A 154 11.68 -17.79 32.18
C ALA A 154 11.45 -16.27 32.12
N TRP A 155 12.46 -15.51 31.68
CA TRP A 155 12.42 -14.08 31.38
C TRP A 155 12.56 -13.09 32.57
N LYS A 156 13.74 -13.08 33.17
CA LYS A 156 14.36 -11.84 33.69
C LYS A 156 15.73 -11.67 33.03
N SER A 157 15.82 -10.81 32.02
CA SER A 157 16.97 -9.90 31.79
C SER A 157 16.84 -9.20 30.43
N LEU A 158 16.06 -8.13 30.39
CA LEU A 158 16.32 -6.98 29.53
C LEU A 158 16.09 -5.75 30.42
N PHE A 159 17.08 -4.85 30.46
CA PHE A 159 17.23 -3.67 31.32
C PHE A 159 17.89 -3.89 32.70
N SER A 160 19.22 -4.02 32.70
CA SER A 160 20.05 -3.28 33.65
C SER A 160 21.43 -3.03 33.05
N LEU A 161 21.76 -1.75 32.85
CA LEU A 161 23.09 -1.28 32.51
C LEU A 161 23.65 -0.59 33.76
N LYS A 162 24.77 -1.08 34.32
CA LYS A 162 25.75 -0.22 35.00
C LYS A 162 27.12 -0.89 35.11
N GLN A 163 28.11 -0.01 35.05
CA GLN A 163 29.56 -0.17 34.93
C GLN A 163 30.23 -0.91 36.10
N SER A 164 31.34 -1.63 35.85
CA SER A 164 32.72 -1.17 36.14
C SER A 164 33.76 -2.31 36.25
N ASN A 165 34.93 -2.03 35.67
CA ASN A 165 36.34 -2.40 35.93
C ASN A 165 36.85 -3.81 36.29
N ASP A 166 37.94 -4.14 35.56
CA ASP A 166 39.21 -4.76 35.94
C ASP A 166 39.25 -6.19 36.53
N ASN A 167 39.83 -7.14 35.76
CA ASN A 167 41.13 -7.73 36.13
C ASN A 167 41.77 -8.58 35.00
N LYS A 168 43.10 -8.49 34.95
CA LYS A 168 44.06 -9.12 34.03
C LYS A 168 44.29 -10.62 34.33
N ARG A 169 44.97 -11.26 33.35
CA ARG A 169 45.85 -12.47 33.37
C ARG A 169 45.16 -13.78 32.96
N ASP A 170 45.70 -14.65 32.11
CA ASP A 170 47.08 -14.87 31.66
C ASP A 170 47.20 -15.51 30.26
N ILE A 171 48.40 -15.32 29.72
CA ILE A 171 49.02 -15.82 28.49
C ILE A 171 49.05 -17.35 28.44
N LEU A 172 48.89 -17.96 27.26
CA LEU A 172 49.72 -19.05 26.72
C LEU A 172 49.27 -19.42 25.28
N ALA A 173 50.07 -19.02 24.30
CA ALA A 173 50.24 -19.71 23.01
C ALA A 173 51.64 -20.40 23.05
N PRO A 174 52.07 -21.23 22.07
CA PRO A 174 51.44 -21.59 20.79
C PRO A 174 51.55 -23.10 20.44
N LYS A 175 51.01 -23.52 19.27
CA LYS A 175 51.75 -24.33 18.27
C LYS A 175 51.00 -24.50 16.94
N ASN A 176 51.65 -23.95 15.91
CA ASN A 176 51.63 -24.27 14.48
C ASN A 176 50.90 -25.54 14.02
N THR A 177 50.08 -25.39 12.98
CA THR A 177 50.28 -26.08 11.69
C THR A 177 49.92 -25.16 10.54
N ASN A 178 50.95 -24.79 9.78
CA ASN A 178 50.83 -24.21 8.44
C ASN A 178 50.33 -25.29 7.47
N ASN A 179 49.27 -25.02 6.71
CA ASN A 179 49.17 -25.36 5.29
C ASN A 179 47.92 -24.71 4.69
N PHE A 180 48.02 -24.31 3.42
CA PHE A 180 47.03 -23.60 2.58
C PHE A 180 47.13 -22.07 2.51
N LYS A 181 48.31 -21.55 2.17
CA LYS A 181 48.41 -20.42 1.23
C LYS A 181 48.86 -20.94 -0.13
N ALA A 182 47.97 -20.91 -1.12
CA ALA A 182 48.25 -20.61 -2.54
C ALA A 182 47.05 -20.97 -3.44
N LYS A 183 45.98 -20.17 -3.36
CA LYS A 183 45.07 -19.95 -4.51
C LYS A 183 44.27 -18.66 -4.34
N ILE A 184 44.98 -17.54 -4.16
CA ILE A 184 44.44 -16.24 -4.57
C ILE A 184 44.69 -16.17 -6.07
N GLN A 185 43.82 -16.86 -6.81
CA GLN A 185 43.66 -16.63 -8.24
C GLN A 185 42.53 -15.62 -8.34
N GLU A 186 42.85 -14.49 -8.93
CA GLU A 186 41.97 -13.35 -9.23
C GLU A 186 40.55 -13.80 -9.59
N ARG A 187 39.64 -13.75 -8.63
CA ARG A 187 38.22 -13.60 -8.94
C ARG A 187 38.02 -12.14 -9.33
N SER A 188 38.32 -11.87 -10.60
CA SER A 188 37.65 -10.80 -11.34
C SER A 188 36.15 -10.94 -11.07
N ASN A 189 35.60 -10.04 -10.25
CA ASN A 189 34.16 -9.91 -10.03
C ASN A 189 33.55 -9.40 -11.34
N ASN A 190 33.30 -10.33 -12.26
CA ASN A 190 32.56 -10.08 -13.48
C ASN A 190 31.06 -10.09 -13.16
N THR A 191 30.62 -9.19 -12.26
CA THR A 191 29.21 -8.91 -12.07
C THR A 191 28.76 -8.06 -13.24
N LYS A 192 28.27 -8.69 -14.31
CA LYS A 192 27.61 -7.97 -15.40
C LYS A 192 26.44 -7.20 -14.80
N THR A 193 26.55 -5.88 -14.70
CA THR A 193 25.46 -5.01 -14.24
C THR A 193 24.27 -5.19 -15.16
N LYS A 194 23.11 -5.53 -14.60
CA LYS A 194 21.85 -5.68 -15.36
C LYS A 194 21.56 -4.35 -16.08
N PRO A 195 21.34 -4.35 -17.40
CA PRO A 195 21.02 -3.11 -18.11
C PRO A 195 19.68 -2.54 -17.60
N CYS A 196 19.62 -1.22 -17.47
CA CYS A 196 18.38 -0.52 -17.14
C CYS A 196 17.35 -0.73 -18.28
N PRO A 197 16.13 -1.18 -17.99
CA PRO A 197 15.12 -1.46 -19.01
C PRO A 197 14.59 -0.19 -19.67
N PHE A 198 14.13 -0.31 -20.91
CA PHE A 198 13.71 0.84 -21.73
C PHE A 198 12.56 1.66 -21.12
N TYR A 199 11.62 1.01 -20.42
CA TYR A 199 10.44 1.66 -19.85
C TYR A 199 10.76 2.49 -18.59
N LYS A 200 11.98 2.39 -18.05
CA LYS A 200 12.48 3.27 -16.99
C LYS A 200 13.23 4.49 -17.53
N TRP A 201 13.55 4.52 -18.83
CA TRP A 201 14.12 5.69 -19.49
C TRP A 201 13.02 6.63 -19.98
N VAL A 202 13.17 7.92 -19.70
CA VAL A 202 12.26 8.94 -20.23
C VAL A 202 12.70 9.31 -21.65
N LYS A 203 11.81 9.10 -22.61
CA LYS A 203 12.04 9.35 -24.04
C LYS A 203 12.51 10.79 -24.27
N ASP A 204 13.41 10.97 -25.24
CA ASP A 204 14.03 12.26 -25.58
C ASP A 204 14.93 12.88 -24.48
N THR A 205 15.23 12.16 -23.40
CA THR A 205 16.09 12.65 -22.31
C THR A 205 17.19 11.66 -21.93
N ARG A 206 18.06 12.07 -21.02
CA ARG A 206 19.05 11.20 -20.34
C ARG A 206 18.67 10.92 -18.88
N PHE A 207 17.38 11.01 -18.56
CA PHE A 207 16.85 10.77 -17.23
C PHE A 207 16.16 9.41 -17.15
N VAL A 208 16.20 8.83 -15.95
CA VAL A 208 15.53 7.58 -15.62
C VAL A 208 14.59 7.78 -14.44
N VAL A 209 13.53 6.97 -14.39
CA VAL A 209 12.54 6.96 -13.30
C VAL A 209 12.61 5.61 -12.58
N ASP A 210 12.68 5.63 -11.25
CA ASP A 210 12.65 4.46 -10.36
C ASP A 210 13.69 3.38 -10.72
N ALA A 211 14.90 3.81 -11.10
CA ALA A 211 15.94 2.95 -11.67
C ALA A 211 17.19 2.81 -10.78
N PHE A 212 16.99 2.52 -9.49
CA PHE A 212 18.08 2.51 -8.50
C PHE A 212 18.82 1.17 -8.39
N ASN A 213 18.23 0.07 -8.89
CA ASN A 213 18.78 -1.30 -8.79
C ASN A 213 19.66 -1.73 -9.99
N TYR A 214 20.23 -0.78 -10.73
CA TYR A 214 21.02 -1.05 -11.94
C TYR A 214 22.48 -0.60 -11.86
N GLY A 215 22.94 -0.21 -10.66
CA GLY A 215 24.26 0.39 -10.46
C GLY A 215 24.38 1.75 -11.15
N LYS A 216 25.60 2.16 -11.51
CA LYS A 216 25.83 3.37 -12.29
C LYS A 216 25.36 3.16 -13.73
N ILE A 217 24.33 3.89 -14.12
CA ILE A 217 23.78 3.83 -15.48
C ILE A 217 24.64 4.74 -16.38
N PRO A 218 25.27 4.21 -17.45
CA PRO A 218 26.04 5.02 -18.38
C PRO A 218 25.18 6.12 -19.04
N ASP A 219 25.77 7.29 -19.24
CA ASP A 219 25.13 8.45 -19.89
C ASP A 219 23.82 8.93 -19.23
N CYS A 220 23.58 8.59 -17.97
CA CYS A 220 22.46 9.07 -17.18
C CYS A 220 22.80 10.40 -16.49
N ASP A 221 21.98 11.43 -16.70
CA ASP A 221 22.17 12.76 -16.12
C ASP A 221 21.54 12.89 -14.71
N GLY A 222 20.62 12.01 -14.35
CA GLY A 222 19.92 12.05 -13.08
C GLY A 222 18.80 11.04 -12.97
N TYR A 223 18.34 10.85 -11.74
CA TYR A 223 17.36 9.85 -11.36
C TYR A 223 16.13 10.53 -10.79
N PHE A 224 14.95 10.09 -11.18
CA PHE A 224 13.68 10.52 -10.60
C PHE A 224 13.14 9.38 -9.73
N LEU A 225 12.67 9.72 -8.53
CA LEU A 225 11.98 8.78 -7.64
C LEU A 225 10.53 9.25 -7.47
N THR A 226 9.59 8.43 -7.94
CA THR A 226 8.15 8.77 -7.94
C THR A 226 7.57 8.78 -6.54
N HIS A 227 7.95 7.82 -5.70
CA HIS A 227 7.44 7.66 -4.33
C HIS A 227 8.32 6.73 -3.49
N PHE A 228 7.96 6.52 -2.23
CA PHE A 228 8.76 5.75 -1.25
C PHE A 228 8.23 4.33 -0.99
N HIS A 229 8.04 3.51 -2.04
CA HIS A 229 7.90 2.05 -1.91
C HIS A 229 9.15 1.31 -2.41
N SER A 230 9.42 0.15 -1.80
CA SER A 230 10.70 -0.54 -1.86
C SER A 230 11.08 -1.05 -3.23
N ASP A 231 10.11 -1.46 -4.02
CA ASP A 231 10.22 -1.85 -5.42
C ASP A 231 10.60 -0.68 -6.36
N HIS A 232 10.33 0.56 -5.95
CA HIS A 232 10.70 1.76 -6.71
C HIS A 232 12.05 2.35 -6.31
N TYR A 233 12.39 2.33 -5.02
CA TYR A 233 13.71 2.77 -4.54
C TYR A 233 14.73 1.64 -4.42
N GLU A 234 14.42 0.41 -4.84
CA GLU A 234 15.30 -0.76 -4.68
C GLU A 234 16.73 -0.45 -5.16
N GLY A 235 17.72 -0.68 -4.30
CA GLY A 235 19.13 -0.37 -4.59
C GLY A 235 19.59 1.01 -4.14
N LEU A 236 18.68 1.93 -3.79
CA LEU A 236 19.02 3.21 -3.16
C LEU A 236 19.44 2.99 -1.71
N ARG A 237 20.67 3.41 -1.37
CA ARG A 237 21.30 3.18 -0.05
C ARG A 237 22.18 4.36 0.35
N THR A 238 22.63 4.39 1.59
CA THR A 238 23.57 5.39 2.15
C THR A 238 24.77 5.76 1.27
N ARG A 239 25.30 4.78 0.52
CA ARG A 239 26.47 4.95 -0.36
C ARG A 239 26.13 5.45 -1.77
N TRP A 240 24.92 5.93 -2.00
CA TRP A 240 24.51 6.44 -3.30
C TRP A 240 25.48 7.53 -3.78
N SER A 241 25.99 7.36 -5.01
CA SER A 241 26.92 8.31 -5.62
C SER A 241 26.79 8.34 -7.15
N HIS A 242 25.65 7.86 -7.69
CA HIS A 242 25.48 7.70 -9.13
C HIS A 242 24.95 8.95 -9.83
N GLY A 243 24.38 9.90 -9.09
CA GLY A 243 23.85 11.15 -9.64
C GLY A 243 22.79 11.79 -8.73
N PRO A 244 22.26 12.96 -9.13
CA PRO A 244 21.18 13.62 -8.42
C PRO A 244 19.89 12.79 -8.48
N ILE A 245 19.09 12.88 -7.43
CA ILE A 245 17.79 12.25 -7.23
C ILE A 245 16.75 13.35 -7.10
N TYR A 246 15.82 13.41 -8.04
CA TYR A 246 14.71 14.35 -8.06
C TYR A 246 13.43 13.67 -7.58
N CYS A 247 12.72 14.28 -6.64
CA CYS A 247 11.51 13.71 -6.04
C CYS A 247 10.67 14.80 -5.38
N SER A 248 9.53 14.44 -4.79
CA SER A 248 8.76 15.35 -3.94
C SER A 248 9.47 15.61 -2.60
N GLN A 249 9.03 16.65 -1.88
CA GLN A 249 9.57 16.97 -0.56
C GLN A 249 9.38 15.84 0.46
N VAL A 250 8.18 15.24 0.53
CA VAL A 250 7.89 14.10 1.41
C VAL A 250 8.79 12.90 1.10
N THR A 251 8.94 12.56 -0.19
CA THR A 251 9.85 11.48 -0.60
C THR A 251 11.30 11.79 -0.25
N ALA A 252 11.75 13.04 -0.41
CA ALA A 252 13.09 13.46 0.00
C ALA A 252 13.32 13.31 1.51
N ASN A 253 12.33 13.66 2.34
CA ASN A 253 12.38 13.50 3.80
C ASN A 253 12.57 12.01 4.16
N LEU A 254 11.78 11.12 3.56
CA LEU A 254 11.85 9.67 3.78
C LEU A 254 13.18 9.08 3.32
N VAL A 255 13.67 9.44 2.13
CA VAL A 255 14.96 8.99 1.60
C VAL A 255 16.13 9.40 2.51
N ARG A 256 16.11 10.63 3.02
CA ARG A 256 17.16 11.12 3.93
C ARG A 256 17.08 10.47 5.31
N GLN A 257 15.88 10.25 5.84
CA GLN A 257 15.70 9.71 7.19
C GLN A 257 15.88 8.19 7.24
N GLU A 258 15.14 7.47 6.39
CA GLU A 258 15.06 6.00 6.43
C GLU A 258 16.21 5.35 5.67
N LEU A 259 16.56 5.85 4.48
CA LEU A 259 17.66 5.30 3.67
C LEU A 259 19.01 5.97 3.92
N ARG A 260 19.01 7.11 4.64
CA ARG A 260 20.22 7.87 5.02
C ARG A 260 21.10 8.24 3.83
N VAL A 261 20.48 8.52 2.68
CA VAL A 261 21.17 9.03 1.49
C VAL A 261 21.68 10.44 1.78
N ASP A 262 22.92 10.72 1.36
CA ASP A 262 23.52 12.04 1.53
C ASP A 262 22.66 13.11 0.85
N SER A 263 22.28 14.13 1.63
CA SER A 263 21.40 15.23 1.21
C SER A 263 21.85 15.94 -0.07
N ARG A 264 23.16 15.92 -0.39
CA ARG A 264 23.72 16.52 -1.61
C ARG A 264 23.23 15.87 -2.90
N PHE A 265 22.74 14.64 -2.83
CA PHE A 265 22.14 13.95 -3.98
C PHE A 265 20.62 14.05 -4.01
N VAL A 266 19.95 14.46 -2.93
CA VAL A 266 18.49 14.43 -2.84
C VAL A 266 17.93 15.83 -3.06
N HIS A 267 17.28 16.03 -4.20
CA HIS A 267 16.77 17.31 -4.68
C HIS A 267 15.24 17.30 -4.74
N PRO A 268 14.54 17.77 -3.69
CA PRO A 268 13.10 17.92 -3.74
C PRO A 268 12.69 19.00 -4.74
N LEU A 269 11.63 18.74 -5.51
CA LEU A 269 11.04 19.67 -6.46
C LEU A 269 9.68 20.18 -5.95
N PRO A 270 9.29 21.42 -6.27
CA PRO A 270 7.99 21.96 -5.88
C PRO A 270 6.83 21.23 -6.57
N MET A 271 5.71 21.09 -5.87
CA MET A 271 4.48 20.52 -6.42
C MET A 271 3.77 21.53 -7.32
N ASN A 272 3.15 21.05 -8.40
CA ASN A 272 2.29 21.79 -9.33
C ASN A 272 2.95 22.99 -10.03
N GLU A 273 4.28 23.05 -10.03
CA GLU A 273 5.06 24.13 -10.65
C GLU A 273 6.01 23.57 -11.72
N LEU A 274 6.26 24.37 -12.76
CA LEU A 274 7.26 24.07 -13.77
C LEU A 274 8.66 24.37 -13.24
N TYR A 275 9.50 23.35 -13.15
CA TYR A 275 10.86 23.46 -12.64
C TYR A 275 11.90 23.09 -13.72
N PRO A 276 12.77 24.03 -14.17
CA PRO A 276 13.82 23.72 -15.12
C PRO A 276 14.93 22.89 -14.47
N ILE A 277 15.24 21.73 -15.02
CA ILE A 277 16.30 20.86 -14.48
C ILE A 277 17.68 21.42 -14.87
N PRO A 278 18.53 21.78 -13.91
CA PRO A 278 19.81 22.45 -14.19
C PRO A 278 20.70 21.66 -15.15
N GLY A 279 21.28 22.36 -16.12
CA GLY A 279 22.20 21.76 -17.09
C GLY A 279 21.52 20.88 -18.15
N SER A 280 20.19 20.94 -18.28
CA SER A 280 19.43 20.18 -19.27
C SER A 280 18.46 21.06 -20.07
N ASN A 281 17.89 20.50 -21.14
CA ASN A 281 16.81 21.04 -21.94
C ASN A 281 15.42 20.59 -21.47
N VAL A 282 15.31 20.17 -20.20
CA VAL A 282 14.11 19.54 -19.64
C VAL A 282 13.55 20.42 -18.51
N THR A 283 12.26 20.69 -18.59
CA THR A 283 11.46 21.26 -17.50
C THR A 283 10.53 20.19 -16.96
N VAL A 284 10.41 20.07 -15.65
CA VAL A 284 9.58 19.04 -14.99
C VAL A 284 8.56 19.68 -14.07
N ALA A 285 7.34 19.17 -14.05
CA ALA A 285 6.37 19.45 -12.99
C ALA A 285 5.96 18.17 -12.27
N LEU A 286 5.73 18.29 -10.97
CA LEU A 286 5.21 17.22 -10.11
C LEU A 286 3.71 17.44 -9.91
N ILE A 287 2.91 16.41 -10.12
CA ILE A 287 1.47 16.42 -9.87
C ILE A 287 1.16 15.28 -8.93
N ASP A 288 0.28 15.48 -7.95
CA ASP A 288 -0.05 14.45 -6.97
C ASP A 288 -0.61 13.18 -7.63
N ALA A 289 -0.08 12.01 -7.25
CA ALA A 289 -0.43 10.71 -7.84
C ALA A 289 -1.60 9.98 -7.19
N ASN A 290 -2.18 10.53 -6.12
CA ASN A 290 -3.28 9.89 -5.40
C ASN A 290 -2.97 8.45 -4.94
N HIS A 291 -1.69 8.10 -4.75
CA HIS A 291 -1.25 6.76 -4.40
C HIS A 291 -0.91 6.67 -2.92
N CYS A 292 0.31 7.08 -2.53
CA CYS A 292 0.74 7.21 -1.14
C CYS A 292 1.29 8.64 -0.87
N PRO A 293 1.46 9.06 0.40
CA PRO A 293 2.02 10.37 0.71
C PRO A 293 3.35 10.63 0.00
N GLY A 294 3.43 11.76 -0.73
CA GLY A 294 4.61 12.14 -1.50
C GLY A 294 4.71 11.52 -2.90
N SER A 295 3.77 10.67 -3.31
CA SER A 295 3.74 10.09 -4.66
C SER A 295 3.36 11.12 -5.72
N VAL A 296 4.06 11.09 -6.86
CA VAL A 296 3.89 12.08 -7.93
C VAL A 296 3.90 11.48 -9.33
N LEU A 297 3.07 12.07 -10.20
CA LEU A 297 3.26 12.05 -11.63
C LEU A 297 4.39 13.04 -11.97
N PHE A 298 5.24 12.69 -12.92
CA PHE A 298 6.19 13.61 -13.53
C PHE A 298 5.74 14.00 -14.93
N LEU A 299 5.51 15.29 -15.16
CA LEU A 299 5.35 15.86 -16.49
C LEU A 299 6.70 16.41 -16.97
N PHE A 300 7.32 15.73 -17.92
CA PHE A 300 8.55 16.18 -18.58
C PHE A 300 8.20 16.98 -19.85
N ILE A 301 8.65 18.23 -19.90
CA ILE A 301 8.60 19.11 -21.07
C ILE A 301 10.01 19.22 -21.63
N VAL A 302 10.22 18.69 -22.83
CA VAL A 302 11.56 18.54 -23.44
C VAL A 302 11.65 19.39 -24.70
N GLU A 303 12.60 20.32 -24.74
CA GLU A 303 12.92 21.08 -25.95
C GLU A 303 13.95 20.32 -26.80
N ARG A 304 13.54 19.76 -27.92
CA ARG A 304 14.44 19.01 -28.82
C ARG A 304 15.40 19.95 -29.58
N PRO A 305 16.50 19.44 -30.16
CA PRO A 305 17.48 20.25 -30.91
C PRO A 305 16.91 21.02 -32.11
N ASN A 306 15.80 20.53 -32.69
CA ASN A 306 15.05 21.18 -33.76
C ASN A 306 14.04 22.24 -33.24
N LYS A 307 14.11 22.61 -31.95
CA LYS A 307 13.22 23.54 -31.24
C LYS A 307 11.77 23.08 -31.12
N THR A 308 11.47 21.80 -31.38
CA THR A 308 10.13 21.26 -31.08
C THR A 308 10.06 20.88 -29.61
N VAL A 309 8.96 21.24 -28.96
CA VAL A 309 8.69 20.86 -27.56
C VAL A 309 7.82 19.61 -27.55
N VAL A 310 8.23 18.60 -26.77
CA VAL A 310 7.44 17.38 -26.53
C VAL A 310 7.18 17.18 -25.04
N ARG A 311 6.09 16.48 -24.75
CA ARG A 311 5.59 16.28 -23.39
C ARG A 311 5.48 14.80 -23.08
N HIS A 312 6.17 14.34 -22.05
CA HIS A 312 6.09 12.96 -21.57
C HIS A 312 5.54 12.95 -20.15
N LEU A 313 4.52 12.14 -19.90
CA LEU A 313 3.92 11.99 -18.58
C LEU A 313 4.31 10.63 -18.02
N HIS A 314 4.92 10.60 -16.84
CA HIS A 314 5.18 9.37 -16.11
C HIS A 314 4.30 9.32 -14.88
N THR A 315 3.45 8.31 -14.78
CA THR A 315 2.46 8.20 -13.69
C THR A 315 3.08 7.79 -12.36
N GLY A 316 4.20 7.07 -12.40
CA GLY A 316 4.67 6.35 -11.21
C GLY A 316 3.67 5.27 -10.89
N ASP A 317 3.43 5.03 -9.61
CA ASP A 317 2.22 4.33 -9.16
C ASP A 317 1.16 5.37 -8.84
N PHE A 318 -0.06 5.16 -9.34
CA PHE A 318 -1.12 6.17 -9.22
C PHE A 318 -2.52 5.57 -9.13
N ARG A 319 -3.41 6.32 -8.47
CA ARG A 319 -4.85 6.08 -8.57
C ARG A 319 -5.50 7.21 -9.35
N ALA A 320 -5.82 6.94 -10.60
CA ALA A 320 -6.29 7.93 -11.55
C ALA A 320 -7.53 8.66 -11.01
N ALA A 321 -7.50 9.99 -11.08
CA ALA A 321 -8.56 10.85 -10.62
C ALA A 321 -8.82 12.00 -11.60
N PRO A 322 -10.07 12.48 -11.76
CA PRO A 322 -10.39 13.57 -12.67
C PRO A 322 -9.56 14.84 -12.46
N ARG A 323 -9.22 15.18 -11.21
CA ARG A 323 -8.35 16.33 -10.88
C ARG A 323 -7.02 16.33 -11.63
N MET A 324 -6.48 15.15 -11.96
CA MET A 324 -5.25 15.04 -12.75
C MET A 324 -5.45 15.54 -14.19
N CYS A 325 -6.58 15.20 -14.80
CA CYS A 325 -6.95 15.64 -16.15
C CYS A 325 -7.43 17.09 -16.18
N LEU A 326 -7.95 17.62 -15.06
CA LEU A 326 -8.34 19.02 -14.90
C LEU A 326 -7.15 19.92 -14.55
N HIS A 327 -6.03 19.33 -14.13
CA HIS A 327 -4.85 20.06 -13.71
C HIS A 327 -4.40 21.07 -14.79
N PRO A 328 -4.09 22.34 -14.46
CA PRO A 328 -3.78 23.38 -15.45
C PRO A 328 -2.65 23.00 -16.42
N LEU A 329 -1.70 22.19 -15.97
CA LEU A 329 -0.58 21.72 -16.79
C LEU A 329 -0.91 20.51 -17.67
N LEU A 330 -2.04 19.82 -17.50
CA LEU A 330 -2.40 18.62 -18.27
C LEU A 330 -3.69 18.78 -19.08
N ARG A 331 -4.61 19.64 -18.62
CA ARG A 331 -5.95 19.77 -19.18
C ARG A 331 -5.93 20.05 -20.67
N GLN A 332 -6.86 19.41 -21.37
CA GLN A 332 -7.04 19.49 -22.81
C GLN A 332 -8.32 20.26 -23.12
N PRO A 333 -8.36 21.06 -24.21
CA PRO A 333 -7.33 21.21 -25.25
C PRO A 333 -6.26 22.28 -24.95
N ASP A 334 -6.25 22.85 -23.73
CA ASP A 334 -5.37 23.99 -23.38
C ASP A 334 -3.87 23.68 -23.47
N ASN A 335 -3.50 22.41 -23.38
CA ASN A 335 -2.12 21.96 -23.45
C ASN A 335 -1.88 21.09 -24.70
N PRO A 336 -0.66 21.04 -25.26
CA PRO A 336 -0.36 20.12 -26.33
C PRO A 336 -0.51 18.65 -25.90
N PRO A 337 -0.68 17.72 -26.86
CA PRO A 337 -0.82 16.29 -26.59
C PRO A 337 0.36 15.72 -25.81
N ILE A 338 0.10 14.67 -25.04
CA ILE A 338 1.12 13.87 -24.37
C ILE A 338 1.74 12.94 -25.42
N GLN A 339 3.02 13.16 -25.72
CA GLN A 339 3.76 12.36 -26.69
C GLN A 339 3.96 10.92 -26.22
N CYS A 340 4.28 10.74 -24.94
CA CYS A 340 4.46 9.43 -24.32
C CYS A 340 3.89 9.45 -22.90
N LEU A 341 3.00 8.50 -22.61
CA LEU A 341 2.48 8.23 -21.27
C LEU A 341 3.10 6.93 -20.75
N TYR A 342 3.88 7.01 -19.67
CA TYR A 342 4.33 5.85 -18.92
C TYR A 342 3.29 5.55 -17.85
N LEU A 343 2.59 4.42 -18.01
CA LEU A 343 1.35 4.13 -17.31
C LEU A 343 1.54 2.98 -16.31
N ASP A 344 1.17 3.22 -15.06
CA ASP A 344 0.87 2.17 -14.08
C ASP A 344 -0.24 1.26 -14.61
N THR A 345 0.13 0.01 -14.88
CA THR A 345 -0.76 -1.03 -15.39
C THR A 345 -0.99 -2.15 -14.38
N THR A 346 -0.81 -1.87 -13.08
CA THR A 346 -0.98 -2.82 -11.98
C THR A 346 -2.29 -3.60 -12.08
N TYR A 347 -3.39 -2.90 -12.35
CA TYR A 347 -4.74 -3.47 -12.43
C TYR A 347 -5.42 -3.22 -13.78
N LEU A 348 -4.66 -3.23 -14.88
CA LEU A 348 -5.20 -3.18 -16.24
C LEU A 348 -5.81 -4.55 -16.65
N SER A 349 -6.85 -4.97 -15.92
CA SER A 349 -7.70 -6.13 -16.26
C SER A 349 -9.13 -5.90 -15.76
N PRO A 350 -10.17 -6.29 -16.52
CA PRO A 350 -11.58 -6.13 -16.16
C PRO A 350 -12.02 -6.66 -14.80
N GLN A 351 -11.27 -7.60 -14.21
CA GLN A 351 -11.55 -8.16 -12.88
C GLN A 351 -11.33 -7.18 -11.73
N TYR A 352 -10.70 -6.04 -11.99
CA TYR A 352 -10.33 -5.05 -10.97
C TYR A 352 -11.23 -3.82 -11.04
N ALA A 353 -12.29 -3.81 -10.22
CA ALA A 353 -13.27 -2.74 -10.13
C ALA A 353 -13.44 -2.29 -8.67
N PHE A 354 -12.45 -1.58 -8.14
CA PHE A 354 -12.46 -1.17 -6.72
C PHE A 354 -13.46 -0.03 -6.46
N PRO A 355 -14.10 0.00 -5.27
CA PRO A 355 -14.86 1.17 -4.82
C PRO A 355 -13.94 2.37 -4.58
N ALA A 356 -14.53 3.56 -4.49
CA ALA A 356 -13.79 4.79 -4.18
C ALA A 356 -13.10 4.68 -2.80
N GLN A 357 -11.98 5.40 -2.61
CA GLN A 357 -11.28 5.40 -1.31
C GLN A 357 -12.19 5.95 -0.22
N GLU A 358 -12.98 6.97 -0.55
CA GLU A 358 -13.95 7.63 0.32
C GLU A 358 -15.06 6.66 0.75
N GLU A 359 -15.59 5.86 -0.17
CA GLU A 359 -16.58 4.82 0.14
C GLU A 359 -16.00 3.75 1.07
N CYS A 360 -14.74 3.35 0.86
CA CYS A 360 -14.04 2.43 1.76
C CYS A 360 -13.87 3.02 3.16
N ILE A 361 -13.46 4.29 3.26
CA ILE A 361 -13.27 4.98 4.53
C ILE A 361 -14.60 5.11 5.27
N GLN A 362 -15.67 5.46 4.56
CA GLN A 362 -17.02 5.56 5.14
C GLN A 362 -17.48 4.21 5.67
N ALA A 363 -17.33 3.13 4.88
CA ALA A 363 -17.70 1.78 5.30
C ALA A 363 -16.93 1.31 6.56
N VAL A 364 -15.66 1.68 6.69
CA VAL A 364 -14.86 1.44 7.91
C VAL A 364 -15.43 2.22 9.10
N CYS A 365 -15.73 3.50 8.92
CA CYS A 365 -16.30 4.35 9.96
C CYS A 365 -17.67 3.82 10.43
N ASP A 366 -18.55 3.48 9.51
CA ASP A 366 -19.88 2.93 9.79
C ASP A 366 -19.78 1.59 10.52
N THR A 367 -18.82 0.73 10.13
CA THR A 367 -18.55 -0.54 10.82
C THR A 367 -18.11 -0.30 12.26
N VAL A 368 -17.20 0.64 12.51
CA VAL A 368 -16.75 0.98 13.87
C VAL A 368 -17.93 1.50 14.71
N GLN A 369 -18.74 2.41 14.16
CA GLN A 369 -19.90 2.95 14.87
C GLN A 369 -20.91 1.85 15.24
N LYS A 370 -21.25 0.99 14.27
CA LYS A 370 -22.17 -0.14 14.47
C LYS A 370 -21.68 -1.03 15.61
N GLU A 371 -20.40 -1.38 15.61
CA GLU A 371 -19.84 -2.31 16.59
C GLU A 371 -19.75 -1.70 17.99
N ILE A 372 -19.47 -0.39 18.11
CA ILE A 372 -19.57 0.33 19.38
C ILE A 372 -21.01 0.28 19.91
N MET A 373 -22.00 0.60 19.07
CA MET A 373 -23.42 0.56 19.46
C MET A 373 -23.89 -0.85 19.88
N GLU A 374 -23.42 -1.89 19.21
CA GLU A 374 -23.75 -3.28 19.56
C GLU A 374 -23.10 -3.74 20.87
N GLN A 375 -21.95 -3.18 21.23
CA GLN A 375 -21.35 -3.44 22.54
C GLN A 375 -22.10 -2.74 23.66
N ASP A 376 -22.49 -1.48 23.46
CA ASP A 376 -23.26 -0.72 24.45
C ASP A 376 -24.61 -1.40 24.74
N LYS A 377 -25.31 -1.87 23.71
CA LYS A 377 -26.55 -2.66 23.85
C LYS A 377 -26.34 -3.96 24.65
N ARG A 378 -25.24 -4.66 24.42
CA ARG A 378 -24.90 -5.89 25.18
C ARG A 378 -24.63 -5.57 26.66
N LYS A 379 -23.95 -4.46 26.94
CA LYS A 379 -23.70 -3.99 28.31
C LYS A 379 -25.01 -3.61 29.02
N ASP A 380 -25.96 -2.98 28.32
CA ASP A 380 -27.23 -2.55 28.91
C ASP A 380 -28.24 -3.70 29.12
N ASN A 381 -28.20 -4.73 28.26
CA ASN A 381 -29.06 -5.91 28.37
C ASN A 381 -28.57 -6.96 29.40
N THR A 382 -27.38 -6.79 29.97
CA THR A 382 -26.84 -7.73 30.95
C THR A 382 -27.21 -7.27 32.37
N LEU A 383 -27.77 -8.17 33.20
CA LEU A 383 -28.07 -8.00 34.64
C LEU A 383 -26.86 -7.57 35.50
N SER A 384 -25.70 -7.36 34.89
CA SER A 384 -24.43 -6.90 35.49
C SER A 384 -24.54 -5.51 36.10
N LYS A 385 -25.41 -4.62 35.61
CA LYS A 385 -25.61 -3.27 36.17
C LYS A 385 -26.09 -3.29 37.64
N TRP A 386 -26.77 -4.36 38.06
CA TRP A 386 -27.27 -4.53 39.44
C TRP A 386 -26.26 -5.20 40.39
N PHE A 387 -25.39 -6.10 39.89
CA PHE A 387 -24.42 -6.83 40.73
C PHE A 387 -23.03 -6.18 40.82
N THR A 388 -22.66 -5.25 39.94
CA THR A 388 -21.31 -4.63 39.93
C THR A 388 -21.29 -3.24 40.57
N CYS A 389 -21.69 -3.16 41.83
CA CYS A 389 -21.32 -2.03 42.69
C CYS A 389 -19.94 -2.34 43.32
N LYS A 390 -18.87 -1.90 42.64
CA LYS A 390 -17.47 -1.64 43.08
C LYS A 390 -16.44 -2.14 42.05
N THR A 391 -15.70 -1.19 41.46
CA THR A 391 -14.39 -1.35 40.77
C THR A 391 -14.30 -2.01 39.38
N GLN A 392 -15.24 -1.79 38.45
CA GLN A 392 -14.94 -2.02 37.03
C GLN A 392 -14.62 -0.71 36.32
N VAL A 393 -13.37 -0.59 35.85
CA VAL A 393 -12.98 0.43 34.88
C VAL A 393 -13.68 0.09 33.56
N ASP A 394 -14.43 1.04 33.01
CA ASP A 394 -15.11 0.85 31.73
C ASP A 394 -14.06 0.73 30.61
N LYS A 395 -13.88 -0.50 30.11
CA LYS A 395 -12.90 -0.80 29.07
C LYS A 395 -13.46 -0.43 27.70
N ARG A 396 -12.59 0.07 26.83
CA ARG A 396 -12.94 0.52 25.48
C ARG A 396 -12.68 -0.59 24.46
N MET A 397 -13.34 -0.48 23.31
CA MET A 397 -12.95 -1.23 22.11
C MET A 397 -11.69 -0.61 21.50
N LEU A 398 -10.71 -1.46 21.20
CA LEU A 398 -9.48 -1.11 20.48
C LEU A 398 -9.71 -1.20 18.97
N ILE A 399 -9.33 -0.17 18.21
CA ILE A 399 -9.34 -0.20 16.75
C ILE A 399 -7.90 -0.34 16.25
N VAL A 400 -7.65 -1.34 15.43
CA VAL A 400 -6.33 -1.60 14.83
C VAL A 400 -6.41 -1.46 13.32
N VAL A 401 -5.50 -0.72 12.71
CA VAL A 401 -5.44 -0.56 11.25
C VAL A 401 -4.08 -1.00 10.74
N GLY A 402 -4.08 -1.97 9.83
CA GLY A 402 -2.87 -2.43 9.15
C GLY A 402 -2.41 -1.45 8.07
N THR A 403 -1.12 -1.13 8.04
CA THR A 403 -0.50 -0.27 7.02
C THR A 403 0.79 -0.89 6.44
N TYR A 404 1.28 -0.33 5.34
CA TYR A 404 2.65 -0.56 4.84
C TYR A 404 3.65 0.38 5.53
N THR A 405 4.85 0.55 4.97
CA THR A 405 5.81 1.60 5.38
C THR A 405 5.18 2.99 5.27
N VAL A 406 4.63 3.33 4.10
CA VAL A 406 3.80 4.52 3.84
C VAL A 406 2.59 4.10 2.98
N GLY A 407 1.48 4.81 3.10
CA GLY A 407 0.20 4.48 2.47
C GLY A 407 -0.86 4.07 3.48
N LYS A 408 -2.11 4.32 3.11
CA LYS A 408 -3.37 4.02 3.85
C LYS A 408 -3.62 4.91 5.06
N GLU A 409 -2.87 6.01 5.19
CA GLU A 409 -3.01 6.96 6.30
C GLU A 409 -4.43 7.49 6.44
N ARG A 410 -5.09 7.76 5.30
CA ARG A 410 -6.47 8.26 5.25
C ARG A 410 -7.45 7.38 6.03
N VAL A 411 -7.24 6.06 6.11
CA VAL A 411 -8.15 5.14 6.81
C VAL A 411 -8.11 5.42 8.32
N PHE A 412 -6.93 5.30 8.94
CA PHE A 412 -6.83 5.43 10.39
C PHE A 412 -6.98 6.89 10.86
N ILE A 413 -6.63 7.87 10.02
CA ILE A 413 -6.89 9.30 10.27
C ILE A 413 -8.39 9.56 10.42
N ASN A 414 -9.21 9.12 9.46
CA ASN A 414 -10.65 9.39 9.50
C ASN A 414 -11.35 8.66 10.65
N VAL A 415 -10.94 7.43 10.97
CA VAL A 415 -11.43 6.72 12.15
C VAL A 415 -11.09 7.49 13.43
N ALA A 416 -9.84 7.98 13.57
CA ALA A 416 -9.43 8.74 14.74
C ALA A 416 -10.19 10.06 14.88
N LYS A 417 -10.43 10.78 13.78
CA LYS A 417 -11.25 12.00 13.75
C LYS A 417 -12.69 11.73 14.19
N MET A 418 -13.30 10.67 13.66
CA MET A 418 -14.66 10.26 14.00
C MET A 418 -14.78 9.96 15.51
N LEU A 419 -13.82 9.22 16.07
CA LEU A 419 -13.77 8.87 17.48
C LEU A 419 -13.23 10.00 18.38
N LYS A 420 -12.74 11.11 17.78
CA LYS A 420 -12.06 12.21 18.46
C LYS A 420 -10.95 11.72 19.40
N CYS A 421 -10.12 10.80 18.92
CA CYS A 421 -9.09 10.13 19.72
C CYS A 421 -7.69 10.27 19.12
N LYS A 422 -6.67 9.88 19.89
CA LYS A 422 -5.27 9.80 19.43
C LYS A 422 -5.02 8.50 18.66
N ILE A 423 -3.99 8.57 17.82
CA ILE A 423 -3.45 7.46 17.03
C ILE A 423 -2.14 7.01 17.66
N TYR A 424 -2.06 5.74 18.07
CA TYR A 424 -0.81 5.15 18.52
C TYR A 424 -0.07 4.53 17.33
N ALA A 425 1.21 4.87 17.22
CA ALA A 425 2.16 4.22 16.33
C ALA A 425 3.44 3.95 17.11
N ASN A 426 4.07 2.80 16.88
CA ASN A 426 5.37 2.52 17.52
C ASN A 426 6.43 3.54 17.08
N LYS A 427 7.53 3.65 17.82
CA LYS A 427 8.60 4.65 17.56
C LYS A 427 9.13 4.62 16.12
N LYS A 428 9.20 3.44 15.48
CA LYS A 428 9.66 3.31 14.09
C LYS A 428 8.64 3.93 13.13
N LYS A 429 7.36 3.53 13.25
CA LYS A 429 6.28 4.04 12.40
C LYS A 429 6.02 5.52 12.64
N ALA A 430 6.04 5.99 13.89
CA ALA A 430 5.87 7.41 14.23
C ALA A 430 6.92 8.30 13.53
N LYS A 431 8.20 7.89 13.51
CA LYS A 431 9.26 8.59 12.76
C LYS A 431 8.95 8.72 11.27
N ILE A 432 8.42 7.65 10.66
CA ILE A 432 8.03 7.67 9.24
C ILE A 432 6.84 8.63 9.04
N LEU A 433 5.83 8.57 9.89
CA LEU A 433 4.65 9.44 9.81
C LEU A 433 5.01 10.93 9.98
N HIS A 434 6.04 11.25 10.77
CA HIS A 434 6.55 12.62 10.89
C HIS A 434 7.19 13.18 9.61
N CYS A 435 7.61 12.33 8.66
CA CYS A 435 8.17 12.77 7.37
C CYS A 435 7.12 13.24 6.36
N LEU A 436 5.83 13.01 6.61
CA LEU A 436 4.76 13.14 5.62
C LEU A 436 4.24 14.57 5.43
N GLU A 437 4.75 15.54 6.19
CA GLU A 437 4.32 16.95 6.15
C GLU A 437 2.82 17.16 6.41
N ASP A 438 2.21 16.25 7.17
CA ASP A 438 0.82 16.32 7.61
C ASP A 438 0.74 16.73 9.09
N GLU A 439 0.43 18.02 9.32
CA GLU A 439 0.33 18.60 10.66
C GLU A 439 -0.87 18.06 11.45
N GLU A 440 -1.96 17.75 10.76
CA GLU A 440 -3.16 17.23 11.41
C GLU A 440 -2.89 15.82 11.94
N LEU A 441 -2.31 14.94 11.12
CA LEU A 441 -1.83 13.64 11.55
C LEU A 441 -0.84 13.77 12.70
N ARG A 442 0.15 14.67 12.59
CA ARG A 442 1.15 14.90 13.63
C ARG A 442 0.52 15.25 14.98
N SER A 443 -0.52 16.07 14.97
CA SER A 443 -1.25 16.46 16.18
C SER A 443 -2.03 15.31 16.83
N MET A 444 -2.38 14.26 16.07
CA MET A 444 -3.13 13.10 16.55
C MET A 444 -2.24 11.95 17.05
N LEU A 445 -0.94 11.95 16.75
CA LEU A 445 -0.03 10.87 17.17
C LEU A 445 0.26 10.88 18.68
N THR A 446 0.44 9.69 19.26
CA THR A 446 0.99 9.47 20.61
C THR A 446 1.93 8.26 20.63
N GLU A 447 2.93 8.30 21.51
CA GLU A 447 3.80 7.16 21.80
C GLU A 447 3.24 6.26 22.92
N ASP A 448 2.19 6.69 23.65
CA ASP A 448 1.53 5.86 24.67
C ASP A 448 0.34 5.10 24.06
N PRO A 449 0.37 3.76 23.99
CA PRO A 449 -0.74 2.96 23.48
C PRO A 449 -2.03 3.10 24.32
N LYS A 450 -1.96 3.58 25.57
CA LYS A 450 -3.15 3.69 26.43
C LYS A 450 -3.94 4.97 26.18
N GLU A 451 -3.28 6.02 25.71
CA GLU A 451 -3.91 7.30 25.37
C GLU A 451 -4.67 7.24 24.03
N ALA A 452 -4.29 6.31 23.16
CA ALA A 452 -4.92 6.11 21.87
C ALA A 452 -6.12 5.16 21.94
N GLN A 453 -6.98 5.22 20.92
CA GLN A 453 -7.98 4.17 20.65
C GLN A 453 -7.76 3.53 19.27
N VAL A 454 -7.05 4.22 18.38
CA VAL A 454 -6.67 3.74 17.05
C VAL A 454 -5.19 3.41 17.05
N HIS A 455 -4.84 2.15 16.78
CA HIS A 455 -3.47 1.67 16.75
C HIS A 455 -3.08 1.31 15.32
N VAL A 456 -1.92 1.79 14.89
CA VAL A 456 -1.37 1.48 13.56
C VAL A 456 -0.32 0.39 13.69
N VAL A 457 -0.51 -0.70 12.95
CA VAL A 457 0.39 -1.86 12.94
C VAL A 457 0.75 -2.27 11.51
N SER A 458 1.68 -3.20 11.36
CA SER A 458 1.98 -3.79 10.06
C SER A 458 0.80 -4.60 9.55
N LEU A 459 0.50 -4.52 8.26
CA LEU A 459 -0.50 -5.39 7.60
C LEU A 459 -0.22 -6.88 7.81
N ARG A 460 1.04 -7.26 8.01
CA ARG A 460 1.46 -8.65 8.26
C ARG A 460 1.00 -9.16 9.63
N ASP A 461 0.85 -8.26 10.59
CA ASP A 461 0.50 -8.58 11.98
C ASP A 461 -1.01 -8.71 12.18
N ILE A 462 -1.82 -8.29 11.20
CA ILE A 462 -3.29 -8.42 11.24
C ILE A 462 -3.70 -9.89 10.99
N ARG A 463 -3.50 -10.72 12.01
CA ARG A 463 -3.90 -12.14 12.07
C ARG A 463 -4.54 -12.44 13.43
N ALA A 464 -5.43 -13.41 13.47
CA ALA A 464 -6.20 -13.74 14.68
C ALA A 464 -5.33 -14.01 15.92
N ASP A 465 -4.27 -14.81 15.77
CA ASP A 465 -3.30 -15.14 16.81
C ASP A 465 -2.59 -13.89 17.36
N MET A 466 -2.09 -13.04 16.45
CA MET A 466 -1.36 -11.82 16.81
C MET A 466 -2.27 -10.79 17.45
N MET A 467 -3.51 -10.62 16.94
CA MET A 467 -4.49 -9.70 17.51
C MET A 467 -4.96 -10.14 18.89
N ALA A 468 -5.07 -11.46 19.14
CA ALA A 468 -5.38 -11.98 20.46
C ALA A 468 -4.29 -11.68 21.48
N ASN A 469 -3.02 -11.91 21.11
CA ASN A 469 -1.88 -11.54 21.96
C ASN A 469 -1.81 -10.02 22.20
N TYR A 470 -2.05 -9.23 21.15
CA TYR A 470 -2.02 -7.77 21.25
C TYR A 470 -3.10 -7.23 22.20
N LEU A 471 -4.33 -7.75 22.10
CA LEU A 471 -5.41 -7.40 23.02
C LEU A 471 -5.11 -7.89 24.45
N TRP A 472 -4.52 -9.08 24.60
CA TRP A 472 -4.15 -9.62 25.92
C TRP A 472 -3.17 -8.71 26.66
N ASP A 473 -2.17 -8.16 25.97
CA ASP A 473 -1.20 -7.24 26.57
C ASP A 473 -1.84 -5.93 27.04
N LEU A 474 -2.91 -5.49 26.37
CA LEU A 474 -3.64 -4.27 26.68
C LEU A 474 -4.98 -4.50 27.41
N ARG A 475 -5.21 -5.73 27.90
CA ARG A 475 -6.48 -6.17 28.51
C ARG A 475 -6.93 -5.38 29.75
N THR A 476 -6.04 -4.55 30.31
CA THR A 476 -6.37 -3.65 31.42
C THR A 476 -7.16 -2.43 30.96
N HIS A 477 -7.03 -2.03 29.69
CA HIS A 477 -7.65 -0.82 29.11
C HIS A 477 -8.69 -1.14 28.03
N PHE A 478 -8.53 -2.28 27.34
CA PHE A 478 -9.43 -2.72 26.27
C PHE A 478 -9.99 -4.12 26.57
N ASP A 479 -11.27 -4.34 26.25
CA ASP A 479 -11.95 -5.63 26.40
C ASP A 479 -12.15 -6.35 25.06
N SER A 480 -12.06 -5.61 23.96
CA SER A 480 -12.38 -6.04 22.61
C SER A 480 -11.54 -5.31 21.58
N LEU A 481 -11.43 -5.90 20.39
CA LEU A 481 -10.59 -5.43 19.30
C LEU A 481 -11.28 -5.57 17.95
N ILE A 482 -11.24 -4.52 17.15
CA ILE A 482 -11.56 -4.56 15.73
C ILE A 482 -10.34 -4.20 14.92
N ALA A 483 -9.97 -5.08 13.99
CA ALA A 483 -8.85 -4.88 13.08
C ALA A 483 -9.34 -4.66 11.65
N PHE A 484 -8.75 -3.69 10.96
CA PHE A 484 -8.95 -3.47 9.54
C PHE A 484 -7.70 -3.82 8.75
N LYS A 485 -7.89 -4.53 7.65
CA LYS A 485 -6.88 -4.87 6.65
C LYS A 485 -7.24 -4.18 5.32
N PRO A 486 -6.83 -2.91 5.11
CA PRO A 486 -7.12 -2.21 3.86
C PRO A 486 -6.22 -2.73 2.76
N THR A 487 -6.78 -3.37 1.73
CA THR A 487 -6.07 -3.90 0.56
C THR A 487 -7.00 -3.97 -0.65
N GLY A 488 -6.57 -3.52 -1.83
CA GLY A 488 -7.35 -3.65 -3.07
C GLY A 488 -7.80 -5.09 -3.38
N TRP A 489 -7.00 -6.08 -2.98
CA TRP A 489 -7.29 -7.52 -3.11
C TRP A 489 -8.52 -8.03 -2.34
N ALA A 490 -9.07 -7.25 -1.40
CA ALA A 490 -10.32 -7.63 -0.74
C ALA A 490 -11.53 -7.54 -1.68
N TYR A 491 -11.39 -6.84 -2.82
CA TYR A 491 -12.40 -6.80 -3.85
C TYR A 491 -12.51 -8.15 -4.58
N LYS A 492 -13.74 -8.62 -4.76
CA LYS A 492 -14.07 -9.79 -5.57
C LYS A 492 -15.09 -9.38 -6.61
N SER A 493 -14.67 -9.30 -7.87
CA SER A 493 -15.61 -9.15 -8.99
C SER A 493 -16.44 -10.42 -9.14
N THR A 494 -17.68 -10.29 -9.61
CA THR A 494 -18.44 -11.45 -10.07
C THR A 494 -17.96 -11.88 -11.47
N THR A 495 -18.05 -13.18 -11.78
CA THR A 495 -17.61 -13.73 -13.07
C THR A 495 -18.35 -13.09 -14.25
N SER A 496 -19.64 -12.80 -14.09
CA SER A 496 -20.45 -12.13 -15.10
C SER A 496 -19.96 -10.71 -15.39
N GLU A 497 -19.69 -9.90 -14.35
CA GLU A 497 -19.16 -8.54 -14.51
C GLU A 497 -17.82 -8.53 -15.27
N THR A 498 -16.95 -9.50 -15.00
CA THR A 498 -15.67 -9.62 -15.71
C THR A 498 -15.82 -9.93 -17.20
N VAL A 499 -16.70 -10.87 -17.55
CA VAL A 499 -16.89 -11.28 -18.96
C VAL A 499 -17.46 -10.11 -19.77
N ASP A 500 -18.45 -9.42 -19.22
CA ASP A 500 -19.07 -8.27 -19.88
C ASP A 500 -18.03 -7.15 -20.16
N MET A 501 -17.16 -6.88 -19.18
CA MET A 501 -16.16 -5.83 -19.29
C MET A 501 -14.97 -6.17 -20.21
N ASN A 502 -14.69 -7.45 -20.47
CA ASN A 502 -13.66 -7.85 -21.44
C ASN A 502 -14.00 -7.38 -22.86
N PHE A 503 -15.28 -7.45 -23.24
CA PHE A 503 -15.72 -7.13 -24.59
C PHE A 503 -16.34 -5.73 -24.70
N ALA A 504 -16.68 -5.10 -23.58
CA ALA A 504 -17.25 -3.76 -23.50
C ALA A 504 -16.46 -2.71 -24.31
N ALA A 505 -17.20 -1.83 -25.00
CA ALA A 505 -16.64 -0.65 -25.64
C ALA A 505 -16.16 0.34 -24.56
N LEU A 506 -15.19 1.20 -24.87
CA LEU A 506 -14.69 2.26 -24.00
C LEU A 506 -15.84 3.11 -23.43
N SER A 507 -16.85 3.45 -24.24
CA SER A 507 -18.02 4.22 -23.78
C SER A 507 -18.86 3.49 -22.74
N GLN A 508 -18.81 2.16 -22.67
CA GLN A 508 -19.45 1.36 -21.63
C GLN A 508 -18.55 1.24 -20.40
N VAL A 509 -17.24 1.03 -20.59
CA VAL A 509 -16.26 0.89 -19.50
C VAL A 509 -16.18 2.16 -18.65
N ILE A 510 -16.23 3.34 -19.27
CA ILE A 510 -16.10 4.62 -18.54
C ILE A 510 -17.37 5.06 -17.81
N MET A 511 -18.49 4.37 -18.00
CA MET A 511 -19.74 4.70 -17.31
C MET A 511 -19.65 4.37 -15.83
N PRO A 512 -20.12 5.27 -14.94
CA PRO A 512 -20.12 5.00 -13.51
C PRO A 512 -20.98 3.78 -13.19
N PRO A 513 -20.51 2.89 -12.30
CA PRO A 513 -21.34 1.81 -11.82
C PRO A 513 -22.55 2.39 -11.07
N SER A 514 -23.70 1.73 -11.17
CA SER A 514 -24.88 2.06 -10.37
C SER A 514 -24.52 2.09 -8.88
N ASN A 515 -25.13 3.00 -8.11
CA ASN A 515 -24.84 3.27 -6.70
C ASN A 515 -24.68 1.96 -5.88
N ARG A 516 -23.46 1.65 -5.41
CA ARG A 516 -23.14 0.45 -4.63
C ARG A 516 -22.84 0.87 -3.19
N MET A 517 -23.70 0.46 -2.25
CA MET A 517 -23.41 0.64 -0.83
C MET A 517 -22.41 -0.42 -0.37
N LEU A 518 -21.22 0.01 0.07
CA LEU A 518 -20.18 -0.90 0.54
C LEU A 518 -20.42 -1.28 2.01
N ASN A 519 -20.85 -2.51 2.24
CA ASN A 519 -20.97 -3.08 3.59
C ASN A 519 -19.82 -4.05 3.86
N LEU A 520 -19.11 -3.86 4.97
CA LEU A 520 -18.02 -4.75 5.36
C LEU A 520 -18.56 -5.89 6.24
N SER A 521 -18.06 -7.10 5.99
CA SER A 521 -18.25 -8.25 6.86
C SER A 521 -16.89 -8.72 7.38
N PRO A 522 -16.83 -9.22 8.63
CA PRO A 522 -15.59 -9.71 9.19
C PRO A 522 -15.17 -11.00 8.47
N ASN A 523 -13.89 -11.12 8.13
CA ASN A 523 -13.31 -12.36 7.63
C ASN A 523 -12.85 -13.29 8.77
N TYR A 524 -12.79 -12.77 9.99
CA TYR A 524 -12.57 -13.52 11.22
C TYR A 524 -13.37 -12.87 12.34
N GLU A 525 -14.07 -13.70 13.12
CA GLU A 525 -14.86 -13.27 14.26
C GLU A 525 -14.70 -14.26 15.42
N SER A 526 -14.54 -13.72 16.61
CA SER A 526 -14.49 -14.42 17.88
C SER A 526 -15.23 -13.60 18.94
N THR A 527 -15.26 -14.04 20.20
CA THR A 527 -16.02 -13.37 21.27
C THR A 527 -15.68 -11.88 21.42
N ASN A 528 -14.41 -11.51 21.30
CA ASN A 528 -13.93 -10.16 21.53
C ASN A 528 -13.03 -9.60 20.42
N ILE A 529 -12.81 -10.34 19.33
CA ILE A 529 -11.95 -9.90 18.22
C ILE A 529 -12.68 -10.09 16.89
N LYS A 530 -12.71 -9.02 16.09
CA LYS A 530 -13.18 -9.05 14.70
C LYS A 530 -12.12 -8.49 13.76
N ILE A 531 -11.96 -9.11 12.60
CA ILE A 531 -11.04 -8.64 11.55
C ILE A 531 -11.84 -8.41 10.28
N TYR A 532 -11.65 -7.26 9.64
CA TYR A 532 -12.33 -6.86 8.41
C TYR A 532 -11.31 -6.66 7.30
N ALA A 533 -11.60 -7.23 6.13
CA ALA A 533 -10.91 -6.89 4.90
C ALA A 533 -11.59 -5.68 4.27
N VAL A 534 -10.82 -4.66 3.86
CA VAL A 534 -11.37 -3.43 3.26
C VAL A 534 -10.80 -3.29 1.85
N PRO A 535 -11.63 -3.16 0.78
CA PRO A 535 -11.18 -3.05 -0.62
C PRO A 535 -10.58 -1.68 -0.96
N TYR A 536 -9.75 -1.14 -0.06
CA TYR A 536 -9.06 0.13 -0.22
C TYR A 536 -7.83 -0.03 -1.13
N SER A 537 -7.94 0.44 -2.37
CA SER A 537 -6.84 0.49 -3.34
C SER A 537 -6.20 1.88 -3.41
N GLU A 538 -4.88 1.91 -3.58
CA GLU A 538 -4.07 3.10 -3.91
C GLU A 538 -3.59 3.06 -5.37
N HIS A 539 -4.06 2.08 -6.16
CA HIS A 539 -3.87 2.01 -7.61
C HIS A 539 -5.21 2.10 -8.32
N SER A 540 -5.14 2.55 -9.57
CA SER A 540 -6.28 2.67 -10.47
C SER A 540 -6.94 1.32 -10.76
N SER A 541 -8.26 1.26 -10.66
CA SER A 541 -9.10 0.22 -11.25
C SER A 541 -9.05 0.26 -12.78
N PHE A 542 -9.56 -0.80 -13.41
CA PHE A 542 -9.66 -0.90 -14.86
C PHE A 542 -10.45 0.28 -15.47
N ARG A 543 -11.56 0.66 -14.84
CA ARG A 543 -12.39 1.81 -15.26
C ARG A 543 -11.68 3.15 -15.04
N GLU A 544 -11.01 3.36 -13.91
CA GLU A 544 -10.25 4.59 -13.65
C GLU A 544 -9.12 4.76 -14.70
N LEU A 545 -8.41 3.67 -15.06
CA LEU A 545 -7.40 3.69 -16.15
C LEU A 545 -8.02 4.05 -17.51
N ALA A 546 -9.14 3.41 -17.87
CA ALA A 546 -9.85 3.70 -19.11
C ALA A 546 -10.30 5.18 -19.17
N SER A 547 -10.81 5.69 -18.05
CA SER A 547 -11.31 7.06 -17.92
C SER A 547 -10.18 8.09 -18.04
N PHE A 548 -9.02 7.79 -17.43
CA PHE A 548 -7.82 8.62 -17.56
C PHE A 548 -7.29 8.67 -18.99
N ILE A 549 -7.18 7.51 -19.67
CA ILE A 549 -6.75 7.43 -21.07
C ILE A 549 -7.74 8.15 -21.99
N ALA A 550 -9.04 8.02 -21.75
CA ALA A 550 -10.09 8.69 -22.52
C ALA A 550 -10.04 10.22 -22.38
N SER A 551 -9.62 10.73 -21.21
CA SER A 551 -9.65 12.15 -20.84
C SER A 551 -8.46 12.99 -21.33
N LEU A 552 -7.42 12.38 -21.90
CA LEU A 552 -6.18 13.08 -22.30
C LEU A 552 -5.82 12.78 -23.74
N ASP A 553 -5.29 13.74 -24.51
CA ASP A 553 -4.75 13.45 -25.84
C ASP A 553 -3.35 12.81 -25.69
N ILE A 554 -3.20 11.55 -26.12
CA ILE A 554 -2.01 10.73 -25.88
C ILE A 554 -1.61 10.01 -27.17
N GLN A 555 -0.37 10.20 -27.62
CA GLN A 555 0.13 9.59 -28.85
C GLN A 555 0.69 8.17 -28.64
N GLN A 556 1.37 7.91 -27.52
CA GLN A 556 1.98 6.62 -27.21
C GLN A 556 1.80 6.31 -25.73
N ILE A 557 1.46 5.06 -25.41
CA ILE A 557 1.38 4.55 -24.03
C ILE A 557 2.44 3.46 -23.85
N ILE A 558 3.20 3.54 -22.77
CA ILE A 558 4.21 2.57 -22.35
C ILE A 558 3.79 2.01 -20.99
N PRO A 559 3.40 0.73 -20.90
CA PRO A 559 3.15 0.07 -19.61
C PRO A 559 4.42 -0.02 -18.76
N THR A 560 4.31 0.23 -17.46
CA THR A 560 5.44 0.11 -16.50
C THR A 560 5.37 -1.15 -15.63
N VAL A 561 4.18 -1.76 -15.51
CA VAL A 561 3.92 -2.95 -14.65
C VAL A 561 3.38 -4.11 -15.49
N ASN A 562 3.59 -5.36 -15.07
CA ASN A 562 3.10 -6.57 -15.75
C ASN A 562 3.56 -6.71 -17.21
N ILE A 563 4.76 -6.21 -17.54
CA ILE A 563 5.29 -6.16 -18.92
C ILE A 563 5.48 -7.56 -19.53
N SER A 564 5.58 -8.61 -18.71
CA SER A 564 5.57 -10.01 -19.16
C SER A 564 4.25 -10.39 -19.86
N GLN A 565 3.14 -9.74 -19.53
CA GLN A 565 1.81 -9.94 -20.11
C GLN A 565 1.45 -8.86 -21.15
N LYS A 566 2.47 -8.31 -21.84
CA LYS A 566 2.33 -7.18 -22.77
C LYS A 566 1.17 -7.32 -23.77
N ASP A 567 0.90 -8.52 -24.30
CA ASP A 567 -0.10 -8.71 -25.35
C ASP A 567 -1.52 -8.40 -24.82
N LYS A 568 -1.82 -8.77 -23.57
CA LYS A 568 -3.09 -8.44 -22.91
C LYS A 568 -3.18 -6.94 -22.60
N LEU A 569 -2.08 -6.32 -22.18
CA LEU A 569 -2.05 -4.90 -21.87
C LEU A 569 -2.29 -4.04 -23.12
N PHE A 570 -1.56 -4.35 -24.20
CA PHE A 570 -1.70 -3.65 -25.48
C PHE A 570 -3.06 -3.86 -26.13
N TYR A 571 -3.70 -5.03 -25.95
CA TYR A 571 -5.07 -5.24 -26.43
C TYR A 571 -6.03 -4.15 -25.94
N PHE A 572 -6.09 -3.88 -24.63
CA PHE A 572 -6.98 -2.85 -24.08
C PHE A 572 -6.54 -1.43 -24.44
N ILE A 573 -5.23 -1.15 -24.34
CA ILE A 573 -4.66 0.17 -24.66
C ILE A 573 -4.96 0.57 -26.11
N ASP A 574 -4.70 -0.32 -27.06
CA ASP A 574 -4.88 -0.06 -28.49
C ASP A 574 -6.36 0.04 -28.83
N LYS A 575 -7.21 -0.83 -28.27
CA LYS A 575 -8.67 -0.77 -28.41
C LYS A 575 -9.20 0.59 -27.96
N TRP A 576 -8.85 1.04 -26.75
CA TRP A 576 -9.33 2.31 -26.23
C TRP A 576 -8.82 3.51 -27.01
N GLN A 577 -7.56 3.49 -27.45
CA GLN A 577 -7.01 4.56 -28.30
C GLN A 577 -7.72 4.62 -29.65
N GLN A 578 -8.02 3.47 -30.25
CA GLN A 578 -8.76 3.40 -31.51
C GLN A 578 -10.19 3.93 -31.38
N GLU A 579 -10.91 3.55 -30.33
CA GLU A 579 -12.29 4.00 -30.07
C GLU A 579 -12.39 5.48 -29.68
N LYS A 580 -11.30 6.04 -29.16
CA LYS A 580 -11.16 7.45 -28.80
C LYS A 580 -10.75 8.33 -29.98
N ALA A 581 -10.02 7.80 -30.96
CA ALA A 581 -9.44 8.57 -32.07
C ALA A 581 -10.47 9.37 -32.90
N THR A 582 -11.74 8.95 -32.90
CA THR A 582 -12.84 9.62 -33.63
C THR A 582 -13.64 10.60 -32.76
N LYS A 583 -13.34 10.69 -31.46
CA LYS A 583 -14.09 11.48 -30.48
C LYS A 583 -13.30 12.74 -30.09
N ARG A 584 -14.03 13.79 -29.73
CA ARG A 584 -13.42 14.96 -29.10
C ARG A 584 -12.89 14.57 -27.72
N ILE A 585 -11.66 14.98 -27.41
CA ILE A 585 -11.07 14.75 -26.09
C ILE A 585 -11.71 15.68 -25.08
N GLU A 586 -12.44 15.10 -24.14
CA GLU A 586 -13.07 15.78 -23.02
C GLU A 586 -12.87 14.91 -21.78
N VAL A 587 -12.80 15.55 -20.59
CA VAL A 587 -12.68 14.80 -19.34
C VAL A 587 -13.94 13.95 -19.15
N VAL A 588 -13.75 12.65 -18.97
CA VAL A 588 -14.83 11.69 -18.70
C VAL A 588 -15.62 12.15 -17.48
N ALA A 589 -16.95 12.15 -17.57
CA ALA A 589 -17.84 12.56 -16.50
C ALA A 589 -17.52 11.84 -15.18
N TYR A 590 -17.57 12.59 -14.08
CA TYR A 590 -17.17 12.13 -12.76
C TYR A 590 -18.11 12.66 -11.66
N PRO A 591 -18.33 11.90 -10.58
CA PRO A 591 -19.11 12.38 -9.43
C PRO A 591 -18.32 13.32 -8.52
N ASN A 592 -17.00 13.17 -8.47
CA ASN A 592 -16.10 13.91 -7.60
C ASN A 592 -14.72 14.05 -8.28
N GLU A 593 -13.98 15.14 -8.04
CA GLU A 593 -12.67 15.31 -8.68
C GLU A 593 -11.59 14.30 -8.20
N ASN A 594 -11.83 13.60 -7.09
CA ASN A 594 -10.88 12.66 -6.50
C ASN A 594 -11.02 11.20 -6.99
N TYR A 595 -12.11 10.86 -7.68
CA TYR A 595 -12.33 9.52 -8.22
C TYR A 595 -13.37 9.53 -9.34
N TRP A 596 -13.29 8.54 -10.24
CA TRP A 596 -14.28 8.34 -11.30
C TRP A 596 -15.41 7.42 -10.88
#